data_AF-A0A7G4RGH1-F1
#
_entry.id   AF-A0A7G4RGH1-F1
#
_cell.length_a   1.000
_cell.length_b   1.000
_cell.length_c   1.000
_cell.angle_alpha   90.00
_cell.angle_beta   90.00
_cell.angle_gamma   90.00
#
_symmetry.space_group_name_H-M   'P 1'
#
loop_
_entity.id
_entity.type
_entity.pdbx_description
1 polymer ?
#
loop_
_entity_poly.entity_id
_entity_poly.type
_entity_poly.pdbx_seq_one_letter_code
_entity_poly.pdbx_strand_id
1 'polypeptide(L)' 'MDITDQNSVLSTAQQVHEQLQRKLLWRLINNAGVAVVGPLIEISIEEFSCQLEDMLLNKFK' A
#
# COMPACT_ATOMS: atom_id res chain seq x y z
N MET A 1 -4.15 3.31 -8.50
CA MET A 1 -3.47 2.10 -8.04
C MET A 1 -4.10 1.70 -6.73
N ASP A 2 -4.61 0.48 -6.66
CA ASP A 2 -5.00 -0.14 -5.40
C ASP A 2 -3.77 -0.88 -4.85
N ILE A 3 -3.34 -0.57 -3.63
CA ILE A 3 -2.14 -1.17 -3.04
C ILE A 3 -2.41 -2.58 -2.48
N THR A 4 -3.69 -2.95 -2.33
CA THR A 4 -4.12 -4.26 -1.83
C THR A 4 -4.18 -5.31 -2.95
N ASP A 5 -4.26 -4.86 -4.21
CA ASP A 5 -4.23 -5.70 -5.41
C ASP A 5 -2.83 -5.72 -6.07
N GLN A 6 -2.20 -6.89 -6.06
CA GLN A 6 -0.88 -7.12 -6.64
C GLN A 6 -0.82 -6.80 -8.15
N ASN A 7 -1.88 -7.05 -8.92
CA ASN A 7 -1.89 -6.75 -10.35
C ASN A 7 -1.95 -5.24 -10.60
N SER A 8 -2.68 -4.50 -9.75
CA SER A 8 -2.70 -3.03 -9.77
C SER A 8 -1.32 -2.45 -9.47
N VAL A 9 -0.58 -3.04 -8.52
CA VAL A 9 0.80 -2.65 -8.19
C VAL A 9 1.72 -2.86 -9.39
N LEU A 10 1.73 -4.06 -9.98
CA LEU A 10 2.62 -4.40 -11.08
C LEU A 10 2.36 -3.56 -12.34
N SER A 11 1.09 -3.37 -12.70
CA SER A 11 0.72 -2.54 -13.85
C SER A 11 1.13 -1.08 -13.66
N THR A 12 0.99 -0.54 -12.44
CA THR A 12 1.44 0.82 -12.12
C THR A 12 2.97 0.92 -12.15
N ALA A 13 3.69 -0.07 -11.63
CA ALA A 13 5.14 -0.11 -11.68
C ALA A 13 5.66 -0.10 -13.14
N GLN A 14 5.00 -0.84 -14.03
CA GLN A 14 5.32 -0.84 -15.45
C GLN A 14 5.09 0.54 -16.09
N GLN A 15 3.97 1.20 -15.80
CA GLN A 15 3.69 2.55 -16.31
C GLN A 15 4.73 3.56 -15.85
N VAL A 16 5.13 3.52 -14.57
CA VAL A 16 6.18 4.39 -14.04
C VAL A 16 7.53 4.10 -14.71
N HIS A 17 7.84 2.82 -14.96
CA HIS A 17 9.07 2.44 -15.67
C HIS A 17 9.12 3.02 -17.09
N GLU A 18 8.01 2.94 -17.84
CA GLU A 18 7.88 3.50 -19.18
C GLU A 18 8.06 5.03 -19.18
N GLN A 19 7.46 5.72 -18.21
CA GLN A 19 7.57 7.19 -18.05
C GLN A 19 8.98 7.65 -17.66
N LEU A 20 9.71 6.85 -16.90
CA LEU A 20 11.06 7.17 -16.46
C LEU A 20 12.11 7.02 -17.58
N GLN A 21 11.76 6.45 -18.74
CA GLN A 21 12.66 6.33 -19.90
C GLN A 21 14.04 5.78 -19.55
N ARG A 22 14.08 4.67 -18.79
CA ARG A 22 15.31 4.02 -18.27
C ARG A 22 16.07 4.78 -17.18
N LYS A 23 15.53 5.88 -16.66
CA LYS A 23 16.06 6.51 -15.44
C LYS A 23 15.56 5.76 -14.20
N LEU A 24 16.32 5.86 -13.11
CA LEU A 24 15.95 5.26 -11.84
C LEU A 24 14.95 6.15 -11.08
N LEU A 25 14.02 5.51 -10.36
CA LEU A 25 13.20 6.20 -9.38
C LEU A 25 14.08 6.55 -8.17
N TRP A 26 14.32 7.83 -7.93
CA TRP A 26 15.19 8.28 -6.84
C TRP A 26 14.59 8.04 -5.44
N ARG A 27 13.26 8.03 -5.32
CA ARG A 27 12.57 7.81 -4.05
C ARG A 27 11.18 7.24 -4.25
N LEU A 28 10.85 6.27 -3.42
CA LEU A 28 9.49 5.75 -3.21
C LEU A 28 8.98 6.24 -1.85
N ILE A 29 7.75 6.75 -1.81
CA ILE A 29 7.11 7.17 -0.56
C ILE A 29 5.87 6.29 -0.36
N ASN A 30 5.98 5.32 0.54
CA ASN A 30 4.88 4.42 0.89
C ASN A 30 3.91 5.10 1.88
N ASN A 31 3.21 6.15 1.44
CA ASN A 31 2.30 6.94 2.29
C ASN A 31 0.82 6.51 2.23
N ALA A 32 0.51 5.42 1.53
CA ALA A 32 -0.85 4.87 1.54
C ALA A 32 -1.15 4.20 2.90
N GLY A 33 -2.36 4.39 3.42
CA GLY A 33 -2.81 3.76 4.66
C GLY A 33 -4.24 4.20 5.01
N VAL A 34 -4.92 3.39 5.79
CA VAL A 34 -6.27 3.67 6.32
C VAL A 34 -6.18 3.64 7.84
N ALA A 35 -6.91 4.55 8.49
CA ALA A 35 -7.04 4.57 9.95
C ALA A 35 -8.39 3.98 10.35
N VAL A 36 -8.35 2.94 11.17
CA VAL A 36 -9.49 2.43 11.93
C VAL A 36 -9.48 3.15 13.28
N VAL A 37 -10.56 3.88 13.56
CA VAL A 37 -10.66 4.76 14.74
C VAL A 37 -11.54 4.11 15.79
N GLY A 38 -10.99 3.92 16.99
CA GLY A 38 -11.73 3.44 18.16
C GLY A 38 -10.78 3.05 19.30
N PRO A 39 -11.26 2.97 20.55
CA PRO A 39 -10.52 2.34 21.63
C PRO A 39 -10.13 0.90 21.24
N LEU A 40 -8.94 0.46 21.64
CA LEU A 40 -8.42 -0.88 21.26
C LEU A 40 -9.34 -2.03 21.70
N ILE A 41 -10.12 -1.85 22.77
CA ILE A 41 -11.07 -2.85 23.28
C ILE A 41 -12.40 -2.86 22.51
N GLU A 42 -12.65 -1.86 21.68
CA GLU A 42 -13.89 -1.69 20.92
C GLU A 42 -13.74 -2.03 19.44
N ILE A 43 -12.50 -2.08 18.92
CA ILE A 43 -12.24 -2.49 17.53
C ILE A 43 -12.26 -4.01 17.40
N SER A 44 -12.81 -4.50 16.29
CA SER A 44 -12.79 -5.94 16.01
C SER A 44 -11.39 -6.40 15.60
N ILE A 45 -11.11 -7.69 15.75
CA ILE A 45 -9.83 -8.28 15.32
C ILE A 45 -9.67 -8.11 13.80
N GLU A 46 -10.76 -8.23 13.05
CA GLU A 46 -10.80 -8.07 11.60
C GLU A 46 -10.43 -6.64 11.21
N GLU A 47 -11.02 -5.63 11.83
CA GLU A 47 -10.73 -4.22 11.55
C GLU A 47 -9.27 -3.87 11.90
N PHE A 48 -8.79 -4.34 13.05
CA PHE A 48 -7.39 -4.16 13.45
C PHE A 48 -6.43 -4.84 12.46
N SER A 49 -6.77 -6.04 12.00
CA SER A 49 -5.97 -6.79 11.03
C SER A 49 -5.93 -6.09 9.67
N CYS A 50 -7.05 -5.59 9.17
CA CYS A 50 -7.10 -4.80 7.94
C CYS A 50 -6.19 -3.57 8.01
N GLN A 51 -6.21 -2.84 9.13
CA GLN A 51 -5.30 -1.69 9.31
C GLN A 51 -3.83 -2.11 9.23
N LEU A 52 -3.44 -3.22 9.85
CA LEU A 52 -2.06 -3.73 9.79
C LEU A 52 -1.67 -4.19 8.39
N GLU A 53 -2.58 -4.86 7.68
CA GLU A 53 -2.36 -5.32 6.31
C GLU A 53 -2.08 -4.15 5.35
N ASP A 54 -2.90 -3.10 5.42
CA ASP A 54 -2.76 -1.92 4.58
C ASP A 54 -1.57 -1.03 4.96
N MET A 55 -1.34 -0.83 6.26
CA MET A 55 -0.27 0.04 6.76
C MET A 55 1.11 -0.61 6.73
N LEU A 56 1.23 -1.95 6.71
CA LEU A 56 2.53 -2.61 6.79
C LEU A 56 2.72 -3.63 5.67
N LEU A 57 1.91 -4.68 5.62
CA LEU A 57 2.19 -5.85 4.77
C LEU A 57 2.13 -5.53 3.28
N ASN A 58 1.14 -4.77 2.83
CA ASN A 58 0.97 -4.42 1.42
C ASN A 58 2.08 -3.51 0.88
N LYS A 59 2.92 -2.92 1.75
CA LYS A 59 4.09 -2.12 1.33
C LYS A 59 5.29 -2.96 0.90
N PHE A 60 5.28 -4.26 1.19
CA PHE A 60 6.38 -5.18 0.90
C PHE A 60 6.04 -6.21 -0.18
N LYS A 61 4.82 -6.17 -0.72
CA LYS A 61 4.40 -6.99 -1.87
C LYS A 61 4.76 -6.27 -3.17
#